data_AF-A0A2V9HMM4-F1
#
_entry.id   AF-A0A2V9HMM4-F1
#
_cell.length_a   1.000
_cell.length_b   1.000
_cell.length_c   1.000
_cell.angle_alpha   90.00
_cell.angle_beta   90.00
_cell.angle_gamma   90.00
#
_symmetry.space_group_name_H-M   'P 1'
#
loop_
_entity.id
_entity.type
_entity.pdbx_description
1 polymer ?
#
loop_
_entity_poly.entity_id
_entity_poly.type
_entity_poly.pdbx_seq_one_letter_code
_entity_poly.pdbx_strand_id
1 'polypeptide(L)'
;MSAKNQRRLQKRNQLGRREFLRTAPLASLSVPLAFRRWNTFHTLTTKPIEMRIDDVSYDYEEFRYRTPYKFAGKEVDRATILNVRCVAHLTNGRSAHGFGSMPMGNVWSFPSQRMSYDKTLGAMKALAERVRNITASFKETGHPIDINVALEPDYLKAADEVSRRLQLEEPIPKLCVLVTASAFDAALHDAFGKVHGLSSYGTYGSDFMTHDLSHYLGPEFKGEHLDRYLLKEPSARLALYHSVGASDAIEDSDLGKWKDDGLPETLSGWIRYNGLTHIKIKLAGDDLA
;
A
#
# COMPACT_ATOMS: atom_id res chain seq x y z
N MET A 1 -13.15 -39.67 48.95
CA MET A 1 -12.42 -38.38 49.04
C MET A 1 -11.13 -38.52 48.25
N SER A 2 -10.74 -37.78 47.21
CA SER A 2 -11.28 -36.66 46.43
C SER A 2 -10.57 -36.74 45.05
N ALA A 3 -11.26 -36.32 43.99
CA ALA A 3 -11.04 -36.77 42.62
C ALA A 3 -9.87 -36.10 41.89
N LYS A 4 -8.83 -36.89 41.59
CA LYS A 4 -7.94 -36.72 40.44
C LYS A 4 -8.47 -37.59 39.29
N ASN A 5 -9.42 -37.07 38.51
CA ASN A 5 -9.78 -37.52 37.16
C ASN A 5 -11.04 -36.79 36.69
N GLN A 6 -10.89 -35.71 35.91
CA GLN A 6 -11.84 -35.22 34.88
C GLN A 6 -11.44 -33.80 34.47
N ARG A 7 -10.90 -33.66 33.27
CA ARG A 7 -11.17 -32.57 32.28
C ARG A 7 -10.18 -32.69 31.12
N ARG A 8 -10.34 -33.77 30.36
CA ARG A 8 -10.17 -33.73 28.89
C ARG A 8 -11.38 -33.01 28.31
N LEU A 9 -11.17 -32.37 27.15
CA LEU A 9 -12.16 -31.78 26.23
C LEU A 9 -12.66 -30.37 26.57
N GLN A 10 -12.05 -29.37 25.94
CA GLN A 10 -12.76 -28.35 25.16
C GLN A 10 -11.75 -27.60 24.26
N LYS A 11 -11.36 -28.24 23.14
CA LYS A 11 -10.86 -27.51 21.98
C LYS A 11 -12.08 -26.89 21.31
N ARG A 12 -12.23 -25.57 21.44
CA ARG A 12 -13.27 -24.80 20.76
C ARG A 12 -12.81 -24.63 19.31
N ASN A 13 -13.36 -25.42 18.40
CA ASN A 13 -13.20 -25.24 16.95
C ASN A 13 -13.80 -23.89 16.56
N GLN A 14 -12.95 -22.89 16.33
CA GLN A 14 -13.33 -21.75 15.51
C GLN A 14 -13.11 -22.16 14.05
N LEU A 15 -14.21 -22.53 13.39
CA LEU A 15 -14.27 -22.70 11.95
C LEU A 15 -13.92 -21.36 11.29
N GLY A 16 -12.72 -21.28 10.71
CA GLY A 16 -12.30 -20.11 9.94
C GLY A 16 -13.08 -20.04 8.62
N ARG A 17 -13.30 -18.82 8.11
CA ARG A 17 -13.94 -18.54 6.79
C ARG A 17 -13.43 -19.41 5.63
N ARG A 18 -12.21 -19.96 5.73
CA ARG A 18 -11.57 -20.82 4.72
C ARG A 18 -12.10 -22.26 4.66
N GLU A 19 -12.75 -22.77 5.71
CA GLU A 19 -13.28 -24.15 5.72
C GLU A 19 -14.67 -24.23 5.06
N PHE A 20 -15.46 -23.15 5.14
CA PHE A 20 -16.80 -23.06 4.55
C PHE A 20 -16.79 -23.07 3.01
N LEU A 21 -15.70 -22.61 2.37
CA LEU A 21 -15.58 -22.58 0.91
C LEU A 21 -15.12 -23.92 0.30
N ARG A 22 -14.78 -24.93 1.11
CA ARG A 22 -14.37 -26.27 0.63
C ARG A 22 -15.51 -27.29 0.59
N THR A 23 -16.69 -26.94 1.12
CA THR A 23 -17.86 -27.83 1.14
C THR A 23 -19.00 -27.24 0.30
N ALA A 24 -18.84 -27.26 -1.02
CA ALA A 24 -19.96 -27.13 -1.94
C ALA A 24 -20.01 -28.41 -2.80
N PRO A 25 -21.01 -29.29 -2.64
CA PRO A 25 -21.13 -30.46 -3.50
C PRO A 25 -21.60 -30.02 -4.89
N LEU A 26 -20.82 -30.36 -5.90
CA LEU A 26 -21.21 -30.33 -7.30
C LEU A 26 -22.34 -31.35 -7.52
N ALA A 27 -23.55 -30.87 -7.73
CA ALA A 27 -24.62 -31.69 -8.29
C ALA A 27 -24.47 -31.68 -9.82
N SER A 28 -24.12 -32.84 -10.37
CA SER A 28 -24.06 -33.13 -11.80
C SER A 28 -25.47 -33.32 -12.36
N LEU A 29 -25.83 -32.53 -13.37
CA LEU A 29 -26.86 -32.89 -14.34
C LEU A 29 -26.28 -32.73 -15.74
N SER A 30 -26.08 -33.87 -16.37
CA SER A 30 -25.63 -34.05 -17.75
C SER A 30 -26.78 -33.80 -18.72
N VAL A 31 -26.51 -33.00 -19.76
CA VAL A 31 -27.27 -33.00 -21.03
C VAL A 31 -26.24 -32.98 -22.16
N PRO A 32 -26.28 -33.90 -23.14
CA PRO A 32 -25.29 -33.89 -24.22
C PRO A 32 -25.76 -32.97 -25.34
N LEU A 33 -24.98 -31.95 -25.66
CA LEU A 33 -25.00 -31.33 -26.99
C LEU A 33 -23.61 -31.39 -27.59
N ALA A 34 -23.52 -32.14 -28.68
CA ALA A 34 -22.33 -32.26 -29.50
C ALA A 34 -21.97 -30.90 -30.11
N PHE A 35 -20.84 -30.33 -29.70
CA PHE A 35 -20.12 -29.32 -30.47
C PHE A 35 -18.67 -29.76 -30.58
N ARG A 36 -18.26 -30.11 -31.80
CA ARG A 36 -16.85 -30.19 -32.19
C ARG A 36 -16.23 -28.81 -31.97
N ARG A 37 -15.38 -28.67 -30.96
CA ARG A 37 -14.42 -27.56 -30.88
C ARG A 37 -13.04 -28.11 -31.24
N TRP A 38 -12.61 -27.82 -32.47
CA TRP A 38 -11.20 -27.60 -32.71
C TRP A 38 -10.80 -26.37 -31.91
N ASN A 39 -9.93 -26.54 -30.93
CA ASN A 39 -9.03 -25.49 -30.45
C ASN A 39 -7.76 -26.20 -30.01
N THR A 40 -6.84 -26.33 -30.97
CA THR A 40 -5.42 -26.52 -30.69
C THR A 40 -4.96 -25.32 -29.86
N PHE A 41 -4.85 -25.50 -28.54
CA PHE A 41 -4.16 -24.57 -27.68
C PHE A 41 -2.66 -24.70 -27.98
N HIS A 42 -2.18 -23.90 -28.92
CA HIS A 42 -0.76 -23.58 -28.95
C HIS A 42 -0.47 -22.69 -27.75
N THR A 43 0.02 -23.28 -26.66
CA THR A 43 0.76 -22.55 -25.63
C THR A 43 2.07 -22.09 -26.25
N LEU A 44 2.02 -21.02 -27.03
CA LEU A 44 3.21 -20.22 -27.29
C LEU A 44 3.54 -19.57 -25.95
N THR A 45 4.55 -20.10 -25.27
CA THR A 45 5.15 -19.45 -24.11
C THR A 45 5.83 -18.18 -24.60
N THR A 46 5.05 -17.12 -24.81
CA THR A 46 5.59 -15.78 -25.00
C THR A 46 6.29 -15.42 -23.70
N LYS A 47 7.60 -15.19 -23.76
CA LYS A 47 8.37 -14.71 -22.62
C LYS A 47 7.65 -13.48 -22.04
N PRO A 48 7.52 -13.37 -20.70
CA PRO A 48 6.92 -12.19 -20.08
C PRO A 48 7.57 -10.91 -20.62
N ILE A 49 6.76 -9.91 -20.93
CA ILE A 49 7.26 -8.64 -21.46
C ILE A 49 7.73 -7.80 -20.27
N GLU A 50 9.04 -7.65 -20.16
CA GLU A 50 9.72 -6.98 -19.05
C GLU A 50 10.00 -5.49 -19.36
N MET A 51 10.07 -4.64 -18.34
CA MET A 51 10.44 -3.23 -18.47
C MET A 51 11.87 -2.94 -17.97
N ARG A 52 12.51 -1.94 -18.59
CA ARG A 52 13.73 -1.27 -18.09
C ARG A 52 13.39 0.13 -17.59
N ILE A 53 14.11 0.58 -16.57
CA ILE A 53 14.03 1.94 -16.02
C ILE A 53 15.04 2.84 -16.75
N ASP A 54 14.56 3.93 -17.35
CA ASP A 54 15.40 4.85 -18.12
C ASP A 54 15.70 6.14 -17.36
N ASP A 55 14.67 6.72 -16.75
CA ASP A 55 14.78 7.96 -15.96
C ASP A 55 13.88 7.90 -14.73
N VAL A 56 14.32 8.57 -13.66
CA VAL A 56 13.56 8.76 -12.43
C VAL A 56 13.84 10.17 -11.89
N SER A 57 12.79 10.95 -11.73
CA SER A 57 12.84 12.28 -11.11
C SER A 57 11.78 12.39 -10.02
N TYR A 58 11.95 13.35 -9.12
CA TYR A 58 10.99 13.58 -8.05
C TYR A 58 10.94 15.05 -7.63
N ASP A 59 9.83 15.45 -7.03
CA ASP A 59 9.66 16.72 -6.33
C ASP A 59 8.87 16.52 -5.04
N TYR A 60 8.71 17.61 -4.29
CA TYR A 60 7.89 17.63 -3.08
C TYR A 60 6.81 18.70 -3.19
N GLU A 61 5.63 18.37 -2.66
CA GLU A 61 4.60 19.35 -2.34
C GLU A 61 4.41 19.42 -0.81
N GLU A 62 4.23 20.61 -0.29
CA GLU A 62 4.04 20.85 1.13
C GLU A 62 2.70 21.53 1.38
N PHE A 63 1.90 20.92 2.25
CA PHE A 63 0.56 21.39 2.58
C PHE A 63 0.46 21.69 4.07
N ARG A 64 -0.32 22.73 4.39
CA ARG A 64 -0.81 22.97 5.75
C ARG A 64 -2.22 22.42 5.87
N TYR A 65 -2.48 21.69 6.94
CA TYR A 65 -3.83 21.26 7.24
C TYR A 65 -4.67 22.46 7.69
N ARG A 66 -5.95 22.44 7.33
CA ARG A 66 -6.94 23.43 7.76
C ARG A 66 -7.02 23.49 9.29
N THR A 67 -7.00 22.32 9.92
CA THR A 67 -6.92 22.13 11.37
C THR A 67 -5.87 21.06 11.68
N PRO A 68 -5.08 21.20 12.77
CA PRO A 68 -4.15 20.17 13.18
C PRO A 68 -4.88 18.85 13.43
N TYR A 69 -4.25 17.74 13.04
CA TYR A 69 -4.80 16.40 13.14
C TYR A 69 -3.96 15.56 14.08
N LYS A 70 -4.60 14.90 15.06
CA LYS A 70 -3.92 13.95 15.95
C LYS A 70 -3.84 12.55 15.32
N PHE A 71 -2.61 12.09 15.12
CA PHE A 71 -2.30 10.76 14.62
C PHE A 71 -1.16 10.12 15.42
N ALA A 72 -1.35 8.88 15.87
CA ALA A 72 -0.36 8.13 16.65
C ALA A 72 0.18 8.92 17.87
N GLY A 73 -0.72 9.62 18.59
CA GLY A 73 -0.36 10.41 19.79
C GLY A 73 0.37 11.73 19.50
N LYS A 74 0.60 12.08 18.22
CA LYS A 74 1.23 13.34 17.82
C LYS A 74 0.25 14.20 17.05
N GLU A 75 0.29 15.50 17.32
CA GLU A 75 -0.43 16.50 16.55
C GLU A 75 0.39 16.87 15.31
N VAL A 76 -0.27 16.91 14.16
CA VAL A 76 0.34 17.18 12.86
C VAL A 76 -0.45 18.28 12.18
N ASP A 77 0.22 19.35 11.77
CA ASP A 77 -0.39 20.53 11.13
C ASP A 77 -0.03 20.65 9.64
N ARG A 78 0.75 19.70 9.11
CA ARG A 78 1.31 19.74 7.76
C ARG A 78 1.55 18.36 7.18
N ALA A 79 1.61 18.29 5.86
CA ALA A 79 2.00 17.09 5.12
C ALA A 79 3.02 17.45 4.05
N THR A 80 4.04 16.62 3.90
CA THR A 80 4.94 16.62 2.73
C THR A 80 4.59 15.43 1.87
N ILE A 81 4.27 15.69 0.60
CA ILE A 81 4.04 14.68 -0.43
C ILE A 81 5.30 14.53 -1.26
N LEU A 82 5.71 13.29 -1.51
CA LEU A 82 6.77 12.94 -2.46
C LEU A 82 6.11 12.51 -3.77
N ASN A 83 6.38 13.28 -4.83
CA ASN A 83 5.93 13.02 -6.19
C ASN A 83 7.09 12.45 -7.00
N VAL A 84 6.93 11.26 -7.57
CA VAL A 84 7.94 10.60 -8.40
C VAL A 84 7.41 10.43 -9.81
N ARG A 85 8.27 10.72 -10.79
CA ARG A 85 8.04 10.44 -12.21
C ARG A 85 9.11 9.48 -12.70
N CYS A 86 8.72 8.51 -13.51
CA CYS A 86 9.67 7.61 -14.14
C CYS A 86 9.34 7.38 -15.62
N VAL A 87 10.34 6.92 -16.37
CA VAL A 87 10.17 6.46 -17.74
C VAL A 87 10.55 4.98 -17.82
N ALA A 88 9.61 4.17 -18.30
CA ALA A 88 9.79 2.74 -18.53
C ALA A 88 9.85 2.45 -20.03
N HIS A 89 10.81 1.63 -20.46
CA HIS A 89 10.90 1.11 -21.83
C HIS A 89 10.73 -0.41 -21.83
N LEU A 90 9.93 -0.91 -22.77
CA LEU A 90 9.84 -2.33 -23.07
C LEU A 90 10.92 -2.73 -24.08
N THR A 91 11.28 -4.00 -24.08
CA THR A 91 12.24 -4.59 -25.03
C THR A 91 11.81 -4.47 -26.50
N ASN A 92 10.52 -4.25 -26.77
CA ASN A 92 9.96 -4.03 -28.10
C ASN A 92 9.96 -2.55 -28.55
N GLY A 93 10.59 -1.64 -27.79
CA GLY A 93 10.76 -0.24 -28.14
C GLY A 93 9.63 0.69 -27.69
N ARG A 94 8.54 0.17 -27.12
CA ARG A 94 7.47 1.00 -26.51
C ARG A 94 7.95 1.60 -25.19
N SER A 95 7.41 2.77 -24.85
CA SER A 95 7.66 3.39 -23.55
C SER A 95 6.44 4.09 -22.98
N ALA A 96 6.47 4.32 -21.67
CA ALA A 96 5.47 5.12 -20.98
C ALA A 96 6.06 5.85 -19.78
N HIS A 97 5.37 6.91 -19.40
CA HIS A 97 5.68 7.72 -18.22
C HIS A 97 4.81 7.27 -17.05
N GLY A 98 5.45 6.93 -15.93
CA GLY A 98 4.82 6.61 -14.67
C GLY A 98 4.81 7.78 -13.70
N PHE A 99 3.83 7.78 -12.82
CA PHE A 99 3.69 8.74 -11.72
C PHE A 99 3.28 8.05 -10.44
N GLY A 100 3.96 8.37 -9.34
CA GLY A 100 3.63 7.93 -7.99
C GLY A 100 3.66 9.10 -7.02
N SER A 101 2.68 9.16 -6.12
CA SER A 101 2.54 10.25 -5.15
C SER A 101 2.16 9.67 -3.79
N MET A 102 3.02 9.87 -2.80
CA MET A 102 2.79 9.35 -1.43
C MET A 102 3.17 10.37 -0.37
N PRO A 103 2.42 10.47 0.75
CA PRO A 103 2.84 11.27 1.89
C PRO A 103 4.07 10.65 2.56
N MET A 104 5.02 11.49 2.97
CA MET A 104 6.25 11.04 3.63
C MET A 104 5.97 10.39 5.00
N GLY A 105 4.98 10.87 5.75
CA GLY A 105 4.45 10.14 6.92
C GLY A 105 5.43 9.87 8.07
N ASN A 106 6.50 10.67 8.21
CA ASN A 106 7.56 10.49 9.22
C ASN A 106 7.02 10.31 10.67
N VAL A 107 5.90 10.97 10.99
CA VAL A 107 5.28 10.90 12.33
C VAL A 107 4.95 9.47 12.76
N TRP A 108 4.59 8.59 11.82
CA TRP A 108 4.20 7.21 12.12
C TRP A 108 5.17 6.16 11.58
N SER A 109 5.88 6.46 10.49
CA SER A 109 6.87 5.56 9.92
C SER A 109 8.23 5.69 10.62
N PHE A 110 8.51 6.84 11.23
CA PHE A 110 9.71 7.14 12.02
C PHE A 110 9.38 7.85 13.36
N PRO A 111 8.65 7.19 14.28
CA PRO A 111 8.07 7.81 15.47
C PRO A 111 9.10 8.03 16.61
N SER A 112 10.16 8.81 16.36
CA SER A 112 11.18 9.13 17.37
C SER A 112 10.62 10.00 18.49
N GLN A 113 11.04 9.71 19.73
CA GLN A 113 10.84 10.60 20.89
C GLN A 113 12.06 11.48 21.17
N ARG A 114 13.16 11.23 20.46
CA ARG A 114 14.46 11.88 20.65
C ARG A 114 14.76 12.92 19.58
N MET A 115 14.17 12.73 18.39
CA MET A 115 14.38 13.59 17.23
C MET A 115 13.10 14.36 16.89
N SER A 116 13.28 15.60 16.46
CA SER A 116 12.17 16.46 16.03
C SER A 116 11.49 15.93 14.76
N TYR A 117 10.30 16.46 14.50
CA TYR A 117 9.59 16.26 13.22
C TYR A 117 10.51 16.59 12.03
N ASP A 118 11.16 17.75 12.04
CA ASP A 118 12.00 18.21 10.93
C ASP A 118 13.24 17.31 10.75
N LYS A 119 13.83 16.80 11.84
CA LYS A 119 14.99 15.90 11.78
C LYS A 119 14.62 14.57 11.14
N THR A 120 13.49 13.98 11.52
CA THR A 120 12.99 12.72 10.91
C THR A 120 12.52 12.93 9.47
N LEU A 121 11.82 14.02 9.15
CA LEU A 121 11.43 14.36 7.78
C LEU A 121 12.65 14.61 6.88
N GLY A 122 13.66 15.34 7.38
CA GLY A 122 14.91 15.57 6.68
C GLY A 122 15.66 14.28 6.37
N ALA A 123 15.67 13.32 7.31
CA ALA A 123 16.22 11.99 7.07
C ALA A 123 15.47 11.25 5.95
N MET A 124 14.13 11.33 5.90
CA MET A 124 13.36 10.74 4.81
C MET A 124 13.62 11.41 3.47
N LYS A 125 13.75 12.74 3.41
CA LYS A 125 14.09 13.46 2.17
C LYS A 125 15.49 13.08 1.66
N ALA A 126 16.45 12.93 2.57
CA ALA A 126 17.79 12.44 2.24
C ALA A 126 17.78 10.97 1.77
N LEU A 127 16.91 10.14 2.35
CA LEU A 127 16.72 8.77 1.88
C LEU A 127 16.05 8.73 0.50
N ALA A 128 15.04 9.57 0.22
CA ALA A 128 14.38 9.64 -1.08
C ALA A 128 15.37 9.96 -2.21
N GLU A 129 16.35 10.83 -1.96
CA GLU A 129 17.42 11.09 -2.91
C GLU A 129 18.25 9.82 -3.21
N ARG A 130 18.58 9.03 -2.18
CA ARG A 130 19.32 7.77 -2.34
C ARG A 130 18.48 6.73 -3.07
N VAL A 131 17.21 6.57 -2.68
CA VAL A 131 16.25 5.68 -3.35
C VAL A 131 16.18 6.02 -4.83
N ARG A 132 15.97 7.29 -5.21
CA ARG A 132 15.97 7.73 -6.62
C ARG A 132 17.22 7.26 -7.36
N ASN A 133 18.39 7.50 -6.79
CA ASN A 133 19.66 7.14 -7.44
C ASN A 133 19.79 5.62 -7.64
N ILE A 134 19.39 4.83 -6.64
CA ILE A 134 19.42 3.37 -6.71
C ILE A 134 18.43 2.88 -7.78
N THR A 135 17.18 3.35 -7.76
CA THR A 135 16.14 3.00 -8.74
C THR A 135 16.59 3.35 -10.17
N ALA A 136 17.12 4.55 -10.41
CA ALA A 136 17.61 4.97 -11.73
C ALA A 136 18.85 4.19 -12.21
N SER A 137 19.61 3.64 -11.28
CA SER A 137 20.81 2.85 -11.58
C SER A 137 20.51 1.38 -11.87
N PHE A 138 19.29 0.92 -11.60
CA PHE A 138 18.86 -0.45 -11.87
C PHE A 138 18.77 -0.71 -13.39
N LYS A 139 19.60 -1.64 -13.90
CA LYS A 139 19.72 -1.91 -15.34
C LYS A 139 19.08 -3.20 -15.82
N GLU A 140 18.67 -4.06 -14.90
CA GLU A 140 17.96 -5.29 -15.23
C GLU A 140 16.53 -4.97 -15.69
N THR A 141 15.95 -5.90 -16.45
CA THR A 141 14.57 -5.84 -16.88
C THR A 141 13.71 -6.74 -16.00
N GLY A 142 12.48 -6.32 -15.70
CA GLY A 142 11.57 -7.15 -14.91
C GLY A 142 10.17 -6.60 -14.84
N HIS A 143 9.28 -7.35 -14.19
CA HIS A 143 8.02 -6.83 -13.70
C HIS A 143 8.30 -5.90 -12.50
N PRO A 144 7.55 -4.81 -12.28
CA PRO A 144 7.77 -3.89 -11.15
C PRO A 144 7.92 -4.57 -9.77
N ILE A 145 7.19 -5.67 -9.53
CA ILE A 145 7.34 -6.47 -8.29
C ILE A 145 8.75 -7.06 -8.17
N ASP A 146 9.28 -7.68 -9.22
CA ASP A 146 10.63 -8.28 -9.21
C ASP A 146 11.69 -7.20 -9.00
N ILE A 147 11.52 -6.07 -9.69
CA ILE A 147 12.40 -4.92 -9.59
C ILE A 147 12.43 -4.40 -8.14
N ASN A 148 11.28 -4.22 -7.50
CA ASN A 148 11.24 -3.68 -6.13
C ASN A 148 11.80 -4.69 -5.10
N VAL A 149 11.58 -6.00 -5.29
CA VAL A 149 12.19 -7.05 -4.46
C VAL A 149 13.71 -7.02 -4.57
N ALA A 150 14.25 -6.84 -5.79
CA ALA A 150 15.69 -6.72 -6.01
C ALA A 150 16.28 -5.44 -5.41
N LEU A 151 15.52 -4.34 -5.39
CA LEU A 151 15.95 -3.02 -4.91
C LEU A 151 15.89 -2.87 -3.38
N GLU A 152 14.97 -3.56 -2.70
CA GLU A 152 14.76 -3.40 -1.25
C GLU A 152 16.04 -3.51 -0.43
N PRO A 153 16.92 -4.52 -0.62
CA PRO A 153 18.16 -4.64 0.15
C PRO A 153 19.07 -3.40 0.04
N ASP A 154 19.12 -2.76 -1.13
CA ASP A 154 19.95 -1.58 -1.35
C ASP A 154 19.31 -0.31 -0.77
N TYR A 155 17.97 -0.22 -0.74
CA TYR A 155 17.28 0.83 0.00
C TYR A 155 17.55 0.75 1.50
N LEU A 156 17.60 -0.45 2.06
CA LEU A 156 17.92 -0.66 3.48
C LEU A 156 19.37 -0.25 3.78
N LYS A 157 20.34 -0.65 2.93
CA LYS A 157 21.73 -0.19 3.06
C LYS A 157 21.84 1.34 2.98
N ALA A 158 21.10 1.98 2.07
CA ALA A 158 21.07 3.42 1.96
C ALA A 158 20.50 4.10 3.21
N ALA A 159 19.49 3.50 3.84
CA ALA A 159 18.94 4.00 5.11
C ALA A 159 19.97 3.96 6.23
N ASP A 160 20.78 2.91 6.31
CA ASP A 160 21.90 2.81 7.25
C ASP A 160 22.98 3.86 6.97
N GLU A 161 23.34 4.06 5.69
CA GLU A 161 24.28 5.10 5.26
C GLU A 161 23.81 6.50 5.63
N VAL A 162 22.54 6.82 5.35
CA VAL A 162 21.93 8.11 5.70
C VAL A 162 21.90 8.30 7.21
N SER A 163 21.53 7.27 7.96
CA SER A 163 21.51 7.32 9.43
C SER A 163 22.87 7.67 10.02
N ARG A 164 23.94 7.03 9.53
CA ARG A 164 25.32 7.35 9.94
C ARG A 164 25.76 8.74 9.50
N ARG A 165 25.54 9.08 8.22
CA ARG A 165 25.97 10.37 7.63
C ARG A 165 25.33 11.57 8.32
N LEU A 166 24.05 11.46 8.67
CA LEU A 166 23.31 12.51 9.36
C LEU A 166 23.45 12.44 10.90
N GLN A 167 24.24 11.48 11.42
CA GLN A 167 24.42 11.26 12.86
C GLN A 167 23.07 11.20 13.61
N LEU A 168 22.13 10.43 13.05
CA LEU A 168 20.81 10.27 13.66
C LEU A 168 20.95 9.56 15.01
N GLU A 169 20.13 9.95 15.98
CA GLU A 169 20.12 9.34 17.31
C GLU A 169 19.49 7.96 17.31
N GLU A 170 18.61 7.70 16.34
CA GLU A 170 17.99 6.42 16.08
C GLU A 170 18.08 6.15 14.58
N PRO A 171 18.30 4.90 14.15
CA PRO A 171 18.37 4.57 12.73
C PRO A 171 17.01 4.76 12.06
N ILE A 172 17.01 5.02 10.75
CA ILE A 172 15.79 5.02 9.94
C ILE A 172 15.13 3.63 10.02
N PRO A 173 13.89 3.50 10.51
CA PRO A 173 13.22 2.20 10.62
C PRO A 173 12.93 1.60 9.24
N LYS A 174 12.92 0.25 9.13
CA LYS A 174 12.55 -0.44 7.87
C LYS A 174 11.22 0.06 7.29
N LEU A 175 10.21 0.28 8.13
CA LEU A 175 8.92 0.82 7.69
C LEU A 175 9.07 2.19 7.01
N CYS A 176 9.89 3.08 7.57
CA CYS A 176 10.21 4.39 7.00
C CYS A 176 10.89 4.27 5.63
N VAL A 177 11.77 3.28 5.45
CA VAL A 177 12.38 2.98 4.16
C VAL A 177 11.33 2.60 3.12
N LEU A 178 10.45 1.65 3.46
CA LEU A 178 9.37 1.20 2.57
C LEU A 178 8.40 2.33 2.22
N VAL A 179 8.06 3.19 3.18
CA VAL A 179 7.21 4.37 2.95
C VAL A 179 7.88 5.35 1.99
N THR A 180 9.17 5.64 2.20
CA THR A 180 9.94 6.52 1.30
C THR A 180 10.00 5.94 -0.12
N ALA A 181 10.21 4.62 -0.24
CA ALA A 181 10.29 3.93 -1.53
C ALA A 181 8.95 3.79 -2.24
N SER A 182 7.82 3.85 -1.53
CA SER A 182 6.49 3.57 -2.08
C SER A 182 6.07 4.48 -3.25
N ALA A 183 6.49 5.75 -3.27
CA ALA A 183 6.22 6.64 -4.41
C ALA A 183 6.97 6.21 -5.67
N PHE A 184 8.20 5.70 -5.51
CA PHE A 184 9.00 5.17 -6.61
C PHE A 184 8.39 3.88 -7.16
N ASP A 185 8.01 2.97 -6.26
CA ASP A 185 7.33 1.72 -6.61
C ASP A 185 6.02 2.00 -7.37
N ALA A 186 5.17 2.88 -6.84
CA ALA A 186 3.93 3.29 -7.49
C ALA A 186 4.16 3.85 -8.91
N ALA A 187 5.20 4.67 -9.10
CA ALA A 187 5.53 5.20 -10.42
C ALA A 187 5.93 4.09 -11.41
N LEU A 188 6.74 3.11 -11.00
CA LEU A 188 7.13 1.98 -11.85
C LEU A 188 5.90 1.15 -12.26
N HIS A 189 5.03 0.86 -11.30
CA HIS A 189 3.78 0.13 -11.54
C HIS A 189 2.84 0.89 -12.49
N ASP A 190 2.72 2.20 -12.34
CA ASP A 190 1.93 3.04 -13.25
C ASP A 190 2.52 3.08 -14.67
N ALA A 191 3.84 3.23 -14.81
CA ALA A 191 4.51 3.17 -16.11
C ALA A 191 4.28 1.81 -16.80
N PHE A 192 4.38 0.72 -16.05
CA PHE A 192 4.19 -0.64 -16.57
C PHE A 192 2.75 -0.88 -17.05
N GLY A 193 1.75 -0.47 -16.25
CA GLY A 193 0.36 -0.52 -16.69
C GLY A 193 0.13 0.27 -17.98
N LYS A 194 0.58 1.55 -17.99
CA LYS A 194 0.41 2.44 -19.14
C LYS A 194 1.09 1.94 -20.41
N VAL A 195 2.31 1.40 -20.31
CA VAL A 195 3.00 0.87 -21.49
C VAL A 195 2.31 -0.37 -22.06
N HIS A 196 1.48 -1.06 -21.28
CA HIS A 196 0.62 -2.14 -21.76
C HIS A 196 -0.80 -1.69 -22.13
N GLY A 197 -1.17 -0.43 -21.88
CA GLY A 197 -2.53 0.06 -22.08
C GLY A 197 -3.52 -0.50 -21.05
N LEU A 198 -3.04 -0.85 -19.87
CA LEU A 198 -3.79 -1.48 -18.78
C LEU A 198 -3.69 -0.63 -17.50
N SER A 199 -4.62 -0.85 -16.57
CA SER A 199 -4.38 -0.52 -15.16
C SER A 199 -3.19 -1.34 -14.64
N SER A 200 -2.41 -0.80 -13.69
CA SER A 200 -1.31 -1.54 -13.07
C SER A 200 -1.80 -2.85 -12.43
N TYR A 201 -3.00 -2.87 -11.84
CA TYR A 201 -3.60 -4.11 -11.31
C TYR A 201 -3.84 -5.17 -12.37
N GLY A 202 -4.07 -4.76 -13.62
CA GLY A 202 -4.24 -5.67 -14.76
C GLY A 202 -2.96 -6.39 -15.17
N THR A 203 -1.81 -6.01 -14.61
CA THR A 203 -0.52 -6.63 -14.91
C THR A 203 -0.06 -7.62 -13.85
N TYR A 204 -0.84 -7.89 -12.80
CA TYR A 204 -0.41 -8.76 -11.68
C TYR A 204 -0.82 -10.23 -11.84
N GLY A 205 -0.97 -10.68 -13.08
CA GLY A 205 -1.28 -12.07 -13.44
C GLY A 205 -0.11 -12.76 -14.12
N SER A 206 -0.28 -14.05 -14.41
CA SER A 206 0.72 -14.90 -15.08
C SER A 206 1.10 -14.44 -16.49
N ASP A 207 0.29 -13.57 -17.11
CA ASP A 207 0.59 -13.01 -18.44
C ASP A 207 1.80 -12.05 -18.42
N PHE A 208 2.11 -11.48 -17.24
CA PHE A 208 3.16 -10.47 -17.09
C PHE A 208 4.14 -10.78 -15.96
N MET A 209 3.69 -11.41 -14.88
CA MET A 209 4.56 -11.80 -13.77
C MET A 209 5.39 -13.04 -14.14
N THR A 210 6.70 -12.97 -13.93
CA THR A 210 7.62 -14.08 -14.20
C THR A 210 7.47 -15.21 -13.18
N HIS A 211 7.17 -14.86 -11.93
CA HIS A 211 7.08 -15.78 -10.81
C HIS A 211 5.67 -15.81 -10.23
N ASP A 212 5.25 -16.99 -9.76
CA ASP A 212 4.08 -17.11 -8.92
C ASP A 212 4.36 -16.55 -7.51
N LEU A 213 3.31 -16.41 -6.71
CA LEU A 213 3.39 -15.85 -5.36
C LEU A 213 4.27 -16.67 -4.40
N SER A 214 4.58 -17.93 -4.70
CA SER A 214 5.44 -18.72 -3.83
C SER A 214 6.89 -18.26 -3.81
N HIS A 215 7.34 -17.60 -4.88
CA HIS A 215 8.65 -16.96 -4.93
C HIS A 215 8.79 -15.86 -3.88
N TYR A 216 7.73 -15.08 -3.64
CA TYR A 216 7.78 -13.92 -2.74
C TYR A 216 7.27 -14.21 -1.33
N LEU A 217 6.24 -15.07 -1.20
CA LEU A 217 5.49 -15.25 0.05
C LEU A 217 5.65 -16.62 0.69
N GLY A 218 6.16 -17.63 -0.04
CA GLY A 218 6.37 -18.98 0.47
C GLY A 218 5.54 -20.08 -0.24
N PRO A 219 5.88 -21.36 -0.02
CA PRO A 219 5.39 -22.49 -0.80
C PRO A 219 3.87 -22.70 -0.79
N GLU A 220 3.14 -22.14 0.19
CA GLU A 220 1.69 -22.21 0.29
C GLU A 220 0.95 -21.44 -0.81
N PHE A 221 1.62 -20.54 -1.53
CA PHE A 221 1.06 -19.75 -2.64
C PHE A 221 1.45 -20.29 -4.02
N LYS A 222 1.93 -21.53 -4.09
CA LYS A 222 2.39 -22.14 -5.35
C LYS A 222 1.29 -22.16 -6.41
N GLY A 223 1.62 -21.66 -7.60
CA GLY A 223 0.72 -21.54 -8.75
C GLY A 223 -0.28 -20.39 -8.64
N GLU A 224 -0.27 -19.58 -7.58
CA GLU A 224 -1.14 -18.43 -7.42
C GLU A 224 -0.45 -17.15 -7.89
N HIS A 225 -1.20 -16.27 -8.53
CA HIS A 225 -0.76 -14.91 -8.88
C HIS A 225 -1.67 -13.90 -8.17
N LEU A 226 -1.26 -12.63 -8.14
CA LEU A 226 -1.99 -11.57 -7.42
C LEU A 226 -3.36 -11.29 -8.03
N ASP A 227 -3.53 -11.45 -9.35
CA ASP A 227 -4.79 -11.29 -10.06
C ASP A 227 -5.94 -12.14 -9.47
N ARG A 228 -5.63 -13.27 -8.84
CA ARG A 228 -6.59 -14.09 -8.07
C ARG A 228 -7.26 -13.33 -6.93
N TYR A 229 -6.58 -12.33 -6.38
CA TYR A 229 -6.98 -11.57 -5.20
C TYR A 229 -7.42 -10.15 -5.52
N LEU A 230 -7.52 -9.81 -6.80
CA LEU A 230 -7.82 -8.47 -7.27
C LEU A 230 -9.12 -8.45 -8.08
N LEU A 231 -9.80 -7.31 -8.03
CA LEU A 231 -10.92 -7.05 -8.91
C LEU A 231 -10.39 -6.76 -10.31
N LYS A 232 -10.91 -7.46 -11.32
CA LYS A 232 -10.59 -7.19 -12.73
C LYS A 232 -11.13 -5.84 -13.17
N GLU A 233 -12.34 -5.51 -12.71
CA GLU A 233 -13.01 -4.24 -12.96
C GLU A 233 -13.05 -3.43 -11.66
N PRO A 234 -12.67 -2.14 -11.69
CA PRO A 234 -12.72 -1.30 -10.50
C PRO A 234 -14.17 -1.11 -10.03
N SER A 235 -14.37 -1.02 -8.72
CA SER A 235 -15.69 -0.67 -8.20
C SER A 235 -16.02 0.77 -8.56
N ALA A 236 -17.13 0.99 -9.28
CA ALA A 236 -17.59 2.33 -9.65
C ALA A 236 -17.96 3.20 -8.43
N ARG A 237 -18.20 2.58 -7.27
CA ARG A 237 -18.53 3.25 -6.00
C ARG A 237 -17.79 2.60 -4.84
N LEU A 238 -17.23 3.41 -3.96
CA LEU A 238 -16.59 2.98 -2.72
C LEU A 238 -17.14 3.80 -1.55
N ALA A 239 -17.26 3.17 -0.38
CA ALA A 239 -17.61 3.88 0.84
C ALA A 239 -16.39 4.71 1.30
N LEU A 240 -16.59 6.00 1.51
CA LEU A 240 -15.60 6.87 2.14
C LEU A 240 -15.86 6.91 3.65
N TYR A 241 -14.86 6.53 4.45
CA TYR A 241 -14.94 6.63 5.90
C TYR A 241 -14.37 7.96 6.35
N HIS A 242 -15.19 8.77 7.03
CA HIS A 242 -14.69 9.95 7.72
C HIS A 242 -13.97 9.53 9.00
N SER A 243 -12.68 9.88 9.12
CA SER A 243 -11.91 9.57 10.31
C SER A 243 -12.07 10.68 11.34
N VAL A 244 -12.68 10.37 12.47
CA VAL A 244 -12.79 11.25 13.64
C VAL A 244 -11.60 10.97 14.56
N GLY A 245 -10.69 11.92 14.64
CA GLY A 245 -9.57 11.94 15.56
C GLY A 245 -10.00 12.19 17.01
N ALA A 246 -9.13 11.86 17.96
CA ALA A 246 -9.40 12.05 19.39
C ALA A 246 -9.53 13.52 19.82
N SER A 247 -9.12 14.46 18.96
CA SER A 247 -9.22 15.92 19.19
C SER A 247 -10.23 16.60 18.27
N ASP A 248 -10.94 15.85 17.45
CA ASP A 248 -11.88 16.43 16.49
C ASP A 248 -13.17 16.77 17.23
N ALA A 249 -13.72 17.97 16.96
CA ALA A 249 -15.00 18.38 17.51
C ALA A 249 -16.14 17.51 16.96
N ILE A 250 -16.99 17.00 17.84
CA ILE A 250 -18.17 16.21 17.49
C ILE A 250 -19.40 17.13 17.42
N GLU A 251 -19.52 18.01 18.41
CA GLU A 251 -20.60 18.97 18.58
C GLU A 251 -20.07 20.40 18.70
N ASP A 252 -20.96 21.39 18.55
CA ASP A 252 -20.59 22.81 18.56
C ASP A 252 -19.97 23.25 19.89
N SER A 253 -20.34 22.58 21.00
CA SER A 253 -19.76 22.81 22.33
C SER A 253 -18.30 22.38 22.46
N ASP A 254 -17.81 21.51 21.58
CA ASP A 254 -16.40 21.09 21.57
C ASP A 254 -15.49 22.17 20.97
N LEU A 255 -16.06 23.16 20.29
CA LEU A 255 -15.32 24.24 19.66
C LEU A 255 -15.10 25.40 20.63
N GLY A 256 -13.83 25.74 20.86
CA GLY A 256 -13.48 26.97 21.56
C GLY A 256 -13.70 28.23 20.70
N LYS A 257 -13.40 28.15 19.41
CA LYS A 257 -13.58 29.25 18.46
C LYS A 257 -13.75 28.69 17.04
N TRP A 258 -14.74 29.22 16.33
CA TRP A 258 -14.99 28.94 14.92
C TRP A 258 -13.92 29.57 14.02
N LYS A 259 -13.61 28.90 12.92
CA LYS A 259 -12.72 29.40 11.86
C LYS A 259 -13.44 30.26 10.84
N ASP A 260 -14.76 30.11 10.72
CA ASP A 260 -15.64 30.89 9.83
C ASP A 260 -15.19 30.92 8.35
N ASP A 261 -14.57 29.84 7.88
CA ASP A 261 -14.03 29.71 6.51
C ASP A 261 -15.00 29.01 5.53
N GLY A 262 -16.27 28.90 5.90
CA GLY A 262 -17.34 28.34 5.07
C GLY A 262 -17.42 26.80 5.04
N LEU A 263 -16.61 26.11 5.82
CA LEU A 263 -16.62 24.65 5.93
C LEU A 263 -17.03 24.20 7.34
N PRO A 264 -17.69 23.03 7.49
CA PRO A 264 -18.01 22.50 8.82
C PRO A 264 -16.76 22.24 9.68
N GLU A 265 -16.93 22.36 11.00
CA GLU A 265 -15.85 22.14 11.98
C GLU A 265 -16.17 21.01 12.96
N THR A 266 -17.43 20.56 12.98
CA THR A 266 -17.91 19.48 13.85
C THR A 266 -18.29 18.25 13.03
N LEU A 267 -18.22 17.06 13.62
CA LEU A 267 -18.68 15.83 12.98
C LEU A 267 -20.14 15.95 12.52
N SER A 268 -21.01 16.49 13.38
CA SER A 268 -22.42 16.70 13.04
C SER A 268 -22.60 17.63 11.84
N GLY A 269 -21.79 18.68 11.73
CA GLY A 269 -21.74 19.56 10.56
C GLY A 269 -21.27 18.82 9.30
N TRP A 270 -20.20 18.05 9.38
CA TRP A 270 -19.68 17.27 8.25
C TRP A 270 -20.66 16.20 7.77
N ILE A 271 -21.39 15.54 8.67
CA ILE A 271 -22.46 14.59 8.32
C ILE A 271 -23.51 15.26 7.43
N ARG A 272 -23.96 16.47 7.79
CA ARG A 272 -24.97 17.20 7.01
C ARG A 272 -24.40 17.72 5.68
N TYR A 273 -23.17 18.24 5.70
CA TYR A 273 -22.55 18.85 4.53
C TYR A 273 -22.16 17.83 3.45
N ASN A 274 -21.59 16.70 3.83
CA ASN A 274 -21.13 15.66 2.88
C ASN A 274 -22.03 14.41 2.82
N GLY A 275 -23.08 14.32 3.61
CA GLY A 275 -23.93 13.12 3.68
C GLY A 275 -23.16 11.91 4.20
N LEU A 276 -22.31 12.09 5.21
CA LEU A 276 -21.43 11.03 5.71
C LEU A 276 -22.27 9.89 6.32
N THR A 277 -21.99 8.67 5.87
CA THR A 277 -22.68 7.45 6.34
C THR A 277 -21.74 6.44 6.98
N HIS A 278 -20.42 6.63 6.84
CA HIS A 278 -19.40 5.72 7.33
C HIS A 278 -18.36 6.52 8.12
N ILE A 279 -18.16 6.15 9.37
CA ILE A 279 -17.35 6.90 10.33
C ILE A 279 -16.36 5.94 10.99
N LYS A 280 -15.11 6.36 11.10
CA LYS A 280 -14.07 5.69 11.88
C LYS A 280 -13.69 6.57 13.06
N ILE A 281 -14.01 6.13 14.27
CA ILE A 281 -13.74 6.89 15.50
C ILE A 281 -12.44 6.37 16.12
N LYS A 282 -11.50 7.28 16.41
CA LYS A 282 -10.30 6.95 17.20
C LYS A 282 -10.61 7.12 18.68
N LEU A 283 -10.40 6.06 19.45
CA LEU A 283 -10.52 6.11 20.91
C LEU A 283 -9.15 6.45 21.51
N ALA A 284 -9.12 7.36 22.49
CA ALA A 284 -7.89 7.77 23.18
C ALA A 284 -7.49 6.79 24.29
N GLY A 285 -8.47 6.14 24.92
CA GLY A 285 -8.22 5.16 26.00
C GLY A 285 -7.86 5.79 27.35
N ASP A 286 -8.06 7.10 27.50
CA ASP A 286 -7.63 7.88 28.68
C ASP A 286 -8.65 7.84 29.83
N ASP A 287 -9.86 7.32 29.59
CA ASP A 287 -10.94 7.20 30.58
C ASP A 287 -11.24 5.72 30.86
N LEU A 288 -10.47 5.14 31.79
CA LEU A 288 -10.57 3.74 32.23
C LEU A 288 -11.37 3.58 33.53
N ALA A 289 -12.31 4.50 33.81
CA ALA A 289 -13.13 4.50 35.02
C ALA A 289 -13.78 3.12 35.32
#